data_AF-A0A662AJG7-F1
#
_entry.id   AF-A0A662AJG7-F1
#
_cell.length_a   1.000
_cell.length_b   1.000
_cell.length_c   1.000
_cell.angle_alpha   90.00
_cell.angle_beta   90.00
_cell.angle_gamma   90.00
#
_symmetry.space_group_name_H-M   'P 1'
#
loop_
_entity.id
_entity.type
_entity.pdbx_description
1 polymer ?
#
loop_
_entity_poly.entity_id
_entity_poly.type
_entity_poly.pdbx_seq_one_letter_code
_entity_poly.pdbx_strand_id
1 'polypeptide(L)'
;MIEQTDKRGIYIEHEGVKYRLWPKRGFYVSQVGGKQAMLHRVLYWNGNKATEIIPADGEPRNLNPDNWISRPRNGGRSCSKADYQSFGELRFYANETGYWQSKVHGFLHRYVWPTSYGKIPAGHVIHHKDHDRSNNRLCNLELMTASDHSKHHAKDNKWMGSAANIEQLKAAQLKRWS
;
A
#
# COMPACT_ATOMS: atom_id res chain seq x y z
N MET A 1 -2.83 -24.98 30.88
CA MET A 1 -1.52 -24.31 30.99
C MET A 1 -1.73 -23.02 31.78
N ILE A 2 -0.86 -22.69 32.73
CA ILE A 2 -1.05 -21.54 33.64
C ILE A 2 0.07 -20.53 33.40
N GLU A 3 -0.30 -19.25 33.28
CA GLU A 3 0.65 -18.14 33.21
C GLU A 3 1.29 -17.90 34.59
N GLN A 4 2.61 -17.78 34.61
CA GLN A 4 3.40 -17.48 35.78
C GLN A 4 4.21 -16.21 35.55
N THR A 5 4.58 -15.52 36.61
CA THR A 5 5.43 -14.32 36.56
C THR A 5 6.68 -14.52 37.40
N ASP A 6 7.83 -14.09 36.88
CA ASP A 6 9.07 -13.97 37.64
C ASP A 6 9.72 -12.59 37.38
N LYS A 7 10.92 -12.39 37.95
CA LYS A 7 11.73 -11.18 37.77
C LYS A 7 12.09 -10.83 36.32
N ARG A 8 11.89 -11.76 35.37
CA ARG A 8 12.14 -11.58 33.93
C ARG A 8 10.83 -11.45 33.13
N GLY A 9 9.68 -11.42 33.79
CA GLY A 9 8.36 -11.21 33.19
C GLY A 9 7.46 -12.44 33.17
N ILE A 10 6.41 -12.39 32.35
CA ILE A 10 5.39 -13.43 32.23
C ILE A 10 5.94 -14.61 31.41
N TYR A 11 5.68 -15.83 31.88
CA TYR A 11 6.07 -17.06 31.21
C TYR A 11 5.08 -18.20 31.44
N ILE A 12 5.17 -19.21 30.59
CA ILE A 12 4.46 -20.48 30.71
C ILE A 12 5.48 -21.59 30.68
N GLU A 13 5.33 -22.55 31.57
CA GLU A 13 6.16 -23.75 31.59
C GLU A 13 5.42 -24.90 30.90
N HIS A 14 6.11 -25.54 29.95
CA HIS A 14 5.60 -26.69 29.23
C HIS A 14 6.76 -27.65 28.97
N GLU A 15 6.61 -28.91 29.36
CA GLU A 15 7.63 -29.97 29.25
C GLU A 15 9.00 -29.57 29.85
N GLY A 16 8.99 -28.84 30.98
CA GLY A 16 10.22 -28.37 31.65
C GLY A 16 10.92 -27.20 30.94
N VAL A 17 10.34 -26.67 29.86
CA VAL A 17 10.85 -25.49 29.14
C VAL A 17 9.99 -24.27 29.45
N LYS A 18 10.64 -23.15 29.80
CA LYS A 18 9.98 -21.86 30.03
C LYS A 18 9.84 -21.09 28.73
N TYR A 19 8.61 -20.83 28.33
CA TYR A 19 8.26 -19.96 27.21
C TYR A 19 7.86 -18.59 27.75
N ARG A 20 8.62 -17.56 27.43
CA ARG A 20 8.41 -16.19 27.90
C ARG A 20 7.58 -15.39 26.92
N LEU A 21 6.72 -14.52 27.44
CA LEU A 21 5.93 -13.63 26.61
C LEU A 21 6.85 -12.66 25.84
N TRP A 22 6.62 -12.53 24.54
CA TRP A 22 7.19 -11.50 23.70
C TRP A 22 6.22 -10.31 23.58
N PRO A 23 6.47 -9.17 24.25
CA PRO A 23 5.49 -8.08 24.34
C PRO A 23 5.07 -7.50 22.97
N LYS A 24 6.02 -7.37 22.04
CA LYS A 24 5.76 -6.80 20.71
C LYS A 24 4.85 -7.67 19.83
N ARG A 25 4.85 -8.99 20.03
CA ARG A 25 4.11 -9.93 19.17
C ARG A 25 3.01 -10.70 19.90
N GLY A 26 2.93 -10.60 21.23
CA GLY A 26 1.94 -11.29 22.06
C GLY A 26 2.18 -12.80 22.26
N PHE A 27 3.16 -13.40 21.58
CA PHE A 27 3.42 -14.85 21.64
C PHE A 27 4.38 -15.26 22.76
N TYR A 28 4.27 -16.50 23.21
CA TYR A 28 5.21 -17.15 24.11
C TYR A 28 6.38 -17.81 23.34
N VAL A 29 7.62 -17.47 23.71
CA VAL A 29 8.88 -17.89 23.07
C VAL A 29 9.87 -18.46 24.07
N SER A 30 10.54 -19.55 23.73
CA SER A 30 11.73 -20.03 24.42
C SER A 30 12.96 -19.93 23.51
N GLN A 31 14.13 -19.78 24.13
CA GLN A 31 15.42 -19.81 23.47
C GLN A 31 16.30 -20.85 24.15
N VAL A 32 16.40 -22.04 23.56
CA VAL A 32 17.18 -23.15 24.09
C VAL A 32 18.22 -23.56 23.04
N GLY A 33 19.49 -23.63 23.43
CA GLY A 33 20.59 -24.02 22.53
C GLY A 33 20.73 -23.13 21.30
N GLY A 34 20.41 -21.84 21.40
CA GLY A 34 20.48 -20.88 20.29
C GLY A 34 19.31 -20.94 19.29
N LYS A 35 18.33 -21.82 19.51
CA LYS A 35 17.13 -21.93 18.66
C LYS A 35 15.92 -21.30 19.35
N GLN A 36 15.10 -20.58 18.57
CA GLN A 36 13.82 -20.04 19.04
C GLN A 36 12.69 -21.04 18.81
N ALA A 37 11.89 -21.30 19.83
CA ALA A 37 10.66 -22.09 19.72
C ALA A 37 9.45 -21.26 20.21
N MET A 38 8.36 -21.30 19.46
CA MET A 38 7.10 -20.64 19.81
C MET A 38 6.18 -21.66 20.48
N LEU A 39 5.62 -21.36 21.65
CA LEU A 39 4.77 -22.28 22.41
C LEU A 39 3.61 -22.83 21.58
N HIS A 40 2.88 -21.96 20.87
CA HIS A 40 1.74 -22.39 20.06
C HIS A 40 2.12 -23.36 18.92
N ARG A 41 3.35 -23.28 18.42
CA ARG A 41 3.84 -24.26 17.44
C ARG A 41 4.16 -25.58 18.12
N VAL A 42 4.75 -25.54 19.31
CA VAL A 42 5.01 -26.78 20.07
C VAL A 42 3.72 -27.52 20.38
N LEU A 43 2.64 -26.80 20.69
CA LEU A 43 1.34 -27.38 21.03
C LEU A 43 0.52 -27.87 19.83
N TYR A 44 0.46 -27.08 18.76
CA TYR A 44 -0.56 -27.26 17.72
C TYR A 44 0.01 -27.48 16.31
N TRP A 45 1.33 -27.48 16.14
CA TRP A 45 1.94 -27.68 14.84
C TRP A 45 1.96 -29.16 14.45
N ASN A 46 1.53 -29.47 13.23
CA ASN A 46 1.48 -30.83 12.69
C ASN A 46 2.71 -31.24 11.85
N GLY A 47 3.78 -30.44 11.85
CA GLY A 47 4.99 -30.71 11.05
C GLY A 47 4.97 -30.12 9.63
N ASN A 48 3.83 -29.66 9.12
CA ASN A 48 3.71 -29.21 7.74
C ASN A 48 4.25 -27.79 7.51
N LYS A 49 5.47 -27.66 6.97
CA LYS A 49 6.12 -26.37 6.67
C LYS A 49 5.34 -25.42 5.74
N ALA A 50 4.32 -25.90 5.03
CA ALA A 50 3.46 -25.07 4.18
C ALA A 50 2.37 -24.33 4.95
N THR A 51 2.11 -24.69 6.21
CA THR A 51 1.11 -24.03 7.05
C THR A 51 1.73 -23.04 8.04
N GLU A 52 0.90 -22.25 8.70
CA GLU A 52 1.25 -21.49 9.89
C GLU A 52 0.07 -21.59 10.86
N ILE A 53 0.40 -21.64 12.15
CA ILE A 53 -0.58 -21.71 13.23
C ILE A 53 -0.74 -20.30 13.77
N ILE A 54 -1.97 -19.79 13.76
CA ILE A 54 -2.30 -18.45 14.22
C ILE A 54 -3.53 -18.48 15.15
N PRO A 55 -3.67 -17.50 16.05
CA PRO A 55 -4.91 -17.32 16.80
C PRO A 55 -6.04 -16.88 15.86
N ALA A 56 -7.22 -17.48 15.98
CA ALA A 56 -8.41 -17.21 15.20
C ALA A 56 -9.05 -15.89 15.59
N ASP A 57 -9.03 -15.57 16.89
CA ASP A 57 -9.47 -14.29 17.46
C ASP A 57 -8.44 -13.15 17.27
N GLY A 58 -7.25 -13.47 16.77
CA GLY A 58 -6.15 -12.51 16.64
C GLY A 58 -5.39 -12.23 17.93
N GLU A 59 -5.76 -12.86 19.05
CA GLU A 59 -5.18 -12.68 20.38
C GLU A 59 -4.24 -13.85 20.75
N PRO A 60 -2.92 -13.71 20.59
CA PRO A 60 -1.97 -14.82 20.73
C PRO A 60 -1.80 -15.36 22.16
N ARG A 61 -2.37 -14.67 23.14
CA ARG A 61 -2.39 -15.08 24.55
C ARG A 61 -3.53 -16.03 24.87
N ASN A 62 -4.57 -16.08 24.04
CA ASN A 62 -5.66 -17.03 24.22
C ASN A 62 -5.19 -18.44 23.80
N LEU A 63 -4.77 -19.21 24.82
CA LEU A 63 -4.25 -20.57 24.65
C LEU A 63 -5.34 -21.65 24.60
N ASN A 64 -6.62 -21.26 24.51
CA ASN A 64 -7.68 -22.22 24.25
C ASN A 64 -7.38 -22.98 22.95
N PRO A 65 -7.35 -24.32 22.93
CA PRO A 65 -7.09 -25.11 21.72
C PRO A 65 -7.94 -24.69 20.52
N ASP A 66 -9.21 -24.35 20.75
CA ASP A 66 -10.14 -23.94 19.68
C ASP A 66 -9.77 -22.60 19.03
N ASN A 67 -8.96 -21.78 19.71
CA ASN A 67 -8.51 -20.52 19.15
C ASN A 67 -7.38 -20.69 18.13
N TRP A 68 -6.72 -21.85 18.05
CA TRP A 68 -5.54 -22.00 17.19
C TRP A 68 -5.90 -22.69 15.88
N ILE A 69 -5.80 -21.96 14.78
CA ILE A 69 -6.09 -22.46 13.43
C ILE A 69 -4.82 -22.63 12.60
N SER A 70 -4.80 -23.67 11.78
CA SER A 70 -3.76 -23.91 10.78
C SER A 70 -4.20 -23.31 9.44
N ARG A 71 -3.43 -22.38 8.90
CA ARG A 71 -3.66 -21.79 7.58
C ARG A 71 -2.44 -21.94 6.68
N PRO A 72 -2.57 -21.94 5.34
CA PRO A 72 -1.40 -21.96 4.47
C PRO A 72 -0.60 -20.67 4.65
N ARG A 73 0.71 -20.77 4.88
CA ARG A 73 1.62 -19.64 5.15
C ARG A 73 1.65 -18.58 4.04
N ASN A 74 1.29 -18.99 2.82
CA ASN A 74 1.16 -18.14 1.64
C ASN A 74 -0.28 -18.06 1.09
N GLY A 75 -1.26 -18.74 1.70
CA GLY A 75 -2.62 -18.88 1.17
C GLY A 75 -3.44 -17.59 1.19
N GLY A 76 -2.94 -16.54 1.84
CA GLY A 76 -3.58 -15.21 1.91
C GLY A 76 -2.78 -14.08 1.25
N ARG A 77 -1.60 -14.34 0.68
CA ARG A 77 -0.96 -13.38 -0.23
C ARG A 77 -1.49 -13.61 -1.63
N SER A 78 -2.75 -13.30 -1.86
CA SER A 78 -3.07 -12.78 -3.18
C SER A 78 -2.37 -11.44 -3.25
N CYS A 79 -1.41 -11.28 -4.16
CA CYS A 79 -1.37 -9.99 -4.83
C CYS A 79 -2.81 -9.79 -5.31
N SER A 80 -3.52 -8.77 -4.81
CA SER A 80 -4.70 -8.31 -5.52
C SER A 80 -4.26 -8.23 -6.98
N LYS A 81 -4.91 -8.96 -7.89
CA LYS A 81 -4.60 -8.83 -9.31
C LYS A 81 -4.80 -7.35 -9.57
N ALA A 82 -3.71 -6.59 -9.72
CA ALA A 82 -3.80 -5.18 -9.95
C ALA A 82 -4.69 -5.02 -11.17
N ASP A 83 -5.74 -4.21 -11.05
CA ASP A 83 -6.61 -3.91 -12.16
C ASP A 83 -5.72 -3.49 -13.34
N TYR A 84 -6.06 -3.98 -14.53
CA TYR A 84 -5.29 -3.70 -15.72
C TYR A 84 -6.21 -3.25 -16.86
N GLN A 85 -5.70 -2.32 -17.64
CA GLN A 85 -6.28 -1.91 -18.91
C GLN A 85 -5.36 -2.40 -20.03
N SER A 86 -5.94 -3.10 -21.01
CA SER A 86 -5.21 -3.58 -22.18
C SER A 86 -5.36 -2.63 -23.35
N PHE A 87 -4.26 -2.37 -24.05
CA PHE A 87 -4.25 -1.66 -25.32
C PHE A 87 -3.43 -2.47 -26.33
N GLY A 88 -4.13 -3.06 -27.31
CA GLY A 88 -3.56 -4.14 -28.12
C GLY A 88 -3.17 -5.33 -27.24
N GLU A 89 -1.93 -5.78 -27.36
CA GLU A 89 -1.37 -6.88 -26.55
C GLU A 89 -0.72 -6.40 -25.24
N LEU A 90 -0.62 -5.09 -25.04
CA LEU A 90 0.06 -4.51 -23.88
C LEU A 90 -0.91 -4.32 -22.71
N ARG A 91 -0.40 -4.55 -21.50
CA ARG A 91 -1.13 -4.33 -20.25
C ARG A 91 -0.55 -3.17 -19.47
N PHE A 92 -1.43 -2.33 -18.94
CA PHE A 92 -1.12 -1.20 -18.07
C PHE A 92 -1.87 -1.38 -16.76
N TYR A 93 -1.25 -1.05 -15.64
CA TYR A 93 -1.80 -1.26 -14.30
C TYR A 93 -2.15 0.07 -13.67
N ALA A 94 -3.26 0.12 -12.93
CA ALA A 94 -3.65 1.32 -12.20
C ALA A 94 -2.61 1.64 -11.11
N ASN A 95 -2.21 2.90 -11.02
CA ASN A 95 -1.37 3.40 -9.94
C ASN A 95 -2.19 4.09 -8.85
N GLU A 96 -1.57 4.41 -7.72
CA GLU A 96 -2.22 5.09 -6.59
C GLU A 96 -2.81 6.48 -6.94
N THR A 97 -2.34 7.09 -8.03
CA THR A 97 -2.81 8.40 -8.51
C THR A 97 -3.93 8.32 -9.55
N GLY A 98 -4.40 7.10 -9.89
CA GLY A 98 -5.46 6.84 -10.86
C GLY A 98 -5.02 6.75 -12.32
N TYR A 99 -3.72 6.83 -12.61
CA TYR A 99 -3.20 6.66 -13.97
C TYR A 99 -2.88 5.19 -14.26
N TRP A 100 -3.15 4.77 -15.50
CA TRP A 100 -2.73 3.48 -16.03
C TRP A 100 -1.28 3.55 -16.53
N GLN A 101 -0.40 2.74 -15.95
CA GLN A 101 1.03 2.76 -16.25
C GLN A 101 1.62 1.36 -16.51
N SER A 102 2.62 1.33 -17.39
CA SER A 102 3.50 0.19 -17.61
C SER A 102 4.93 0.62 -17.34
N LYS A 103 5.74 -0.25 -16.71
CA LYS A 103 7.15 0.02 -16.46
C LYS A 103 7.96 0.21 -17.75
N VAL A 104 7.51 -0.43 -18.84
CA VAL A 104 8.22 -0.42 -20.13
C VAL A 104 7.75 0.73 -21.02
N HIS A 105 6.44 1.00 -21.05
CA HIS A 105 5.83 1.92 -22.01
C HIS A 105 5.37 3.25 -21.41
N GLY A 106 5.51 3.43 -20.09
CA GLY A 106 5.05 4.63 -19.39
C GLY A 106 3.52 4.67 -19.24
N PHE A 107 2.93 5.86 -19.34
CA PHE A 107 1.50 6.08 -19.13
C PHE A 107 0.66 5.76 -20.37
N LEU A 108 -0.47 5.08 -20.17
CA LEU A 108 -1.35 4.63 -21.23
C LEU A 108 -1.89 5.79 -22.10
N HIS A 109 -2.39 6.87 -21.49
CA HIS A 109 -2.91 8.02 -22.25
C HIS A 109 -1.86 8.65 -23.19
N ARG A 110 -0.56 8.60 -22.84
CA ARG A 110 0.53 9.06 -23.73
C ARG A 110 0.89 8.03 -24.79
N TYR A 111 0.67 6.75 -24.51
CA TYR A 111 0.94 5.65 -25.43
C TYR A 111 -0.12 5.56 -26.52
N VAL A 112 -1.39 5.78 -26.18
CA VAL A 112 -2.51 5.70 -27.12
C VAL A 112 -2.51 6.88 -28.09
N TRP A 113 -2.11 8.08 -27.65
CA TRP A 113 -2.20 9.30 -28.46
C TRP A 113 -1.51 9.22 -29.83
N PRO A 114 -0.24 8.77 -29.94
CA PRO A 114 0.45 8.75 -31.22
C PRO A 114 -0.12 7.79 -32.25
N THR A 115 -0.92 6.81 -31.82
CA THR A 115 -1.56 5.85 -32.72
C THR A 115 -2.65 6.48 -33.60
N SER A 116 -3.18 7.65 -33.22
CA SER A 116 -4.24 8.33 -33.98
C SER A 116 -3.90 9.75 -34.38
N TYR A 117 -3.16 10.50 -33.55
CA TYR A 117 -2.86 11.91 -33.78
C TYR A 117 -1.38 12.20 -34.04
N GLY A 118 -0.52 11.17 -33.99
CA GLY A 118 0.93 11.32 -34.19
C GLY A 118 1.70 11.81 -32.96
N LYS A 119 2.96 12.19 -33.16
CA LYS A 119 3.89 12.47 -32.04
C LYS A 119 3.40 13.64 -31.19
N ILE A 120 3.53 13.50 -29.87
CA ILE A 120 3.28 14.58 -28.91
C ILE A 120 4.42 15.60 -29.04
N PRO A 121 4.15 16.87 -29.42
CA PRO A 121 5.18 17.88 -29.53
C PRO A 121 5.83 18.20 -28.17
N ALA A 122 7.07 18.68 -28.19
CA ALA A 122 7.74 19.11 -26.96
C ALA A 122 6.95 20.23 -26.27
N GLY A 123 6.93 20.22 -24.93
CA GLY A 123 6.18 21.19 -24.14
C GLY A 123 4.66 21.00 -24.10
N HIS A 124 4.14 19.94 -24.74
CA HIS A 124 2.73 19.58 -24.70
C HIS A 124 2.46 18.40 -23.76
N VAL A 125 1.29 18.40 -23.16
CA VAL A 125 0.79 17.39 -22.24
C VAL A 125 -0.59 16.92 -22.70
N ILE A 126 -0.92 15.68 -22.33
CA ILE A 126 -2.22 15.11 -22.63
C ILE A 126 -3.13 15.31 -21.41
N HIS A 127 -4.23 16.02 -21.63
CA HIS A 127 -5.27 16.28 -20.64
C HIS A 127 -6.47 15.35 -20.87
N HIS A 128 -7.15 14.98 -19.78
CA HIS A 128 -8.40 14.20 -19.83
C HIS A 128 -9.56 15.19 -19.68
N LYS A 129 -10.43 15.28 -20.68
CA LYS A 129 -11.53 16.28 -20.73
C LYS A 129 -12.55 16.10 -19.61
N ASP A 130 -12.82 14.84 -19.23
CA ASP A 130 -13.72 14.48 -18.13
C ASP A 130 -13.06 14.50 -16.74
N HIS A 131 -11.77 14.88 -16.68
CA HIS A 131 -10.92 14.82 -15.47
C HIS A 131 -10.78 13.42 -14.85
N ASP A 132 -11.26 12.38 -15.52
CA ASP A 132 -11.09 10.99 -15.12
C ASP A 132 -9.84 10.39 -15.80
N ARG A 133 -8.79 10.24 -14.99
CA ARG A 133 -7.48 9.67 -15.39
C ARG A 133 -7.58 8.21 -15.81
N SER A 134 -8.69 7.54 -15.51
CA SER A 134 -8.93 6.16 -15.86
C SER A 134 -9.49 5.99 -17.28
N ASN A 135 -10.06 7.05 -17.87
CA ASN A 135 -10.70 7.05 -19.18
C ASN A 135 -9.74 7.45 -20.30
N ASN A 136 -8.96 6.48 -20.80
CA ASN A 136 -7.98 6.69 -21.88
C ASN A 136 -8.58 6.64 -23.30
N ARG A 137 -9.90 6.86 -23.47
CA ARG A 137 -10.51 6.94 -24.80
C ARG A 137 -9.96 8.15 -25.55
N LEU A 138 -9.51 7.98 -26.79
CA LEU A 138 -8.94 9.05 -27.61
C LEU A 138 -9.82 10.30 -27.69
N CYS A 139 -11.14 10.15 -27.77
CA CYS A 139 -12.08 11.27 -27.79
C CYS A 139 -12.09 12.10 -26.49
N ASN A 140 -11.74 11.46 -25.37
CA ASN A 140 -11.65 12.06 -24.04
C ASN A 140 -10.27 12.71 -23.78
N LEU A 141 -9.29 12.46 -24.64
CA LEU A 141 -7.96 13.05 -24.52
C LEU A 141 -7.87 14.36 -25.32
N GLU A 142 -7.10 15.30 -24.81
CA GLU A 142 -6.80 16.57 -25.47
C GLU A 142 -5.31 16.90 -25.34
N LEU A 143 -4.72 17.45 -26.39
CA LEU A 143 -3.36 17.96 -26.36
C LEU A 143 -3.40 19.42 -25.90
N MET A 144 -2.77 19.71 -24.77
CA MET A 144 -2.65 21.07 -24.23
C MET A 144 -1.18 21.44 -24.07
N THR A 145 -0.87 22.74 -24.04
CA THR A 145 0.47 23.18 -23.63
C THR A 145 0.63 22.96 -22.12
N ALA A 146 1.86 22.73 -21.66
CA ALA A 146 2.13 22.59 -20.23
C ALA A 146 1.70 23.83 -19.41
N SER A 147 1.82 25.01 -20.01
CA SER A 147 1.39 26.29 -19.43
C SER A 147 -0.13 26.34 -19.26
N ASP A 148 -0.89 25.96 -20.29
CA ASP A 148 -2.34 26.00 -20.23
C ASP A 148 -2.90 24.92 -19.30
N HIS A 149 -2.28 23.74 -19.30
CA HIS A 149 -2.61 22.68 -18.36
C HIS A 149 -2.38 23.13 -16.91
N SER A 150 -1.26 23.80 -16.62
CA SER A 150 -0.97 24.32 -15.28
C SER A 150 -1.97 25.41 -14.86
N LYS A 151 -2.34 26.32 -15.77
CA LYS A 151 -3.38 27.33 -15.52
C LYS A 151 -4.75 26.69 -15.29
N HIS A 152 -5.07 25.63 -16.01
CA HIS A 152 -6.33 24.88 -15.87
C HIS A 152 -6.45 24.29 -14.47
N HIS A 153 -5.43 23.53 -14.02
CA HIS A 153 -5.41 22.98 -12.66
C HIS A 153 -5.33 24.06 -11.57
N ALA A 154 -4.72 25.21 -11.86
CA ALA A 154 -4.66 26.31 -10.91
C ALA A 154 -6.05 26.90 -10.65
N LYS A 155 -6.94 26.96 -11.66
CA LYS A 155 -8.32 27.43 -11.49
C LYS A 155 -9.16 26.50 -10.62
N ASP A 156 -8.92 25.19 -10.70
CA ASP A 156 -9.63 24.18 -9.91
C ASP A 156 -9.04 23.99 -8.50
N ASN A 157 -7.89 24.61 -8.22
CA ASN A 157 -7.24 24.52 -6.93
C ASN A 157 -7.94 25.45 -5.91
N LYS A 158 -8.63 24.86 -4.93
CA LYS A 158 -9.35 25.57 -3.84
C LYS A 158 -8.47 26.55 -3.06
N TRP A 159 -7.15 26.40 -3.12
CA TRP A 159 -6.21 27.29 -2.46
C TRP A 159 -6.01 28.61 -3.23
N MET A 160 -6.07 28.58 -4.57
CA MET A 160 -5.96 29.78 -5.41
C MET A 160 -7.20 30.67 -5.21
N GLY A 161 -6.98 31.90 -4.76
CA GLY A 161 -8.06 32.85 -4.44
C GLY A 161 -8.65 32.72 -3.04
N SER A 162 -8.16 31.80 -2.21
CA SER A 162 -8.48 31.74 -0.78
C SER A 162 -7.97 32.98 -0.03
N ALA A 163 -8.60 33.32 1.11
CA ALA A 163 -8.18 34.45 1.94
C ALA A 163 -6.70 34.35 2.38
N ALA A 164 -6.24 33.13 2.69
CA ALA A 164 -4.86 32.85 3.06
C ALA A 164 -3.87 33.12 1.90
N ASN A 165 -4.23 32.73 0.66
CA ASN A 165 -3.40 33.03 -0.51
C ASN A 165 -3.35 34.54 -0.80
N ILE A 166 -4.46 35.26 -0.60
CA ILE A 166 -4.50 36.73 -0.77
C ILE A 166 -3.62 37.43 0.26
N GLU A 167 -3.66 37.01 1.52
CA GLU A 167 -2.83 37.57 2.59
C GLU A 167 -1.35 37.32 2.33
N GLN A 168 -0.98 36.11 1.90
CA GLN A 168 0.38 35.75 1.57
C GLN A 168 0.94 36.58 0.39
N LEU A 169 0.14 36.83 -0.64
CA LEU A 169 0.51 37.71 -1.76
C LEU A 169 0.69 39.17 -1.33
N LYS A 170 -0.19 39.69 -0.47
CA LYS A 170 -0.07 41.05 0.10
C LYS A 170 1.21 41.20 0.94
N ALA A 171 1.51 40.22 1.79
CA ALA A 171 2.72 40.19 2.61
C ALA A 171 4.00 40.15 1.74
N ALA A 172 3.99 39.37 0.66
CA ALA A 172 5.10 39.30 -0.28
C ALA A 172 5.31 40.63 -1.05
N GLN A 173 4.21 41.33 -1.39
CA GLN A 173 4.26 42.61 -2.10
C GLN A 173 4.80 43.74 -1.20
N LEU A 174 4.41 43.76 0.08
CA LEU A 174 4.90 44.74 1.06
C LEU A 174 6.41 44.61 1.30
N LYS A 175 6.91 43.37 1.37
CA LYS A 175 8.34 43.05 1.59
C LYS A 175 9.24 43.42 0.40
N ARG A 176 8.64 43.65 -0.78
CA ARG A 176 9.38 44.00 -2.00
C ARG A 176 9.58 45.52 -2.16
N TRP A 177 8.96 46.32 -1.29
CA TRP A 177 8.98 47.79 -1.30
C TRP A 177 9.50 48.38 0.03
N SER A 178 10.00 47.54 0.94
CA SER A 178 10.72 47.91 2.17
C SER A 178 12.23 47.75 1.97
#